data_AF-A0A776L548-F1
#
_entry.id   AF-A0A776L548-F1
#
_cell.length_a   1.000
_cell.length_b   1.000
_cell.length_c   1.000
_cell.angle_alpha   90.00
_cell.angle_beta   90.00
_cell.angle_gamma   90.00
#
_symmetry.space_group_name_H-M   'P 1'
#
loop_
_entity.id
_entity.type
_entity.pdbx_description
1 polymer ?
#
loop_
_entity_poly.entity_id
_entity_poly.type
_entity_poly.pdbx_seq_one_letter_code
_entity_poly.pdbx_strand_id
1 'polypeptide(L)'
;MNVQFFDHAHHKLKIRGLKSPVDVLTFTGHEQLSSPFRYDIEFTSTDKAIEPESVLMQDGAFSLSAPPVQGMPVQVPLRTLHGVITGFKHLSSSQDEARYEVRLEPRMALLTRSRQNAIYQNQTVPQIVEKILRERHQMRGQDFVFN
;
A
#
# COMPACT_ATOMS: atom_id res chain seq x y z
N MET A 1 -8.96 -31.26 -7.73
CA MET A 1 -8.77 -30.50 -8.99
C MET A 1 -7.87 -29.32 -8.68
N ASN A 2 -6.65 -29.30 -9.22
CA ASN A 2 -5.76 -28.13 -9.11
C ASN A 2 -6.21 -27.12 -10.17
N VAL A 3 -6.84 -26.04 -9.74
CA VAL A 3 -7.11 -24.89 -10.61
C VAL A 3 -5.76 -24.23 -10.90
N GLN A 4 -5.34 -24.26 -12.16
CA GLN A 4 -4.16 -23.51 -12.60
C GLN A 4 -4.52 -22.02 -12.60
N PHE A 5 -3.90 -21.25 -11.71
CA PHE A 5 -3.94 -19.79 -11.74
C PHE A 5 -2.97 -19.32 -12.82
N PHE A 6 -3.50 -18.64 -13.83
CA PHE A 6 -2.67 -18.00 -14.86
C PHE A 6 -2.17 -16.65 -14.34
N ASP A 7 -1.03 -16.67 -13.66
CA ASP A 7 -0.36 -15.47 -13.15
C ASP A 7 0.31 -14.70 -14.29
N HIS A 8 -0.43 -13.77 -14.89
CA HIS A 8 0.12 -12.79 -15.84
C HIS A 8 0.58 -11.50 -15.13
N ALA A 9 0.38 -11.41 -13.81
CA ALA A 9 0.70 -10.22 -13.03
C ALA A 9 2.17 -10.22 -12.59
N HIS A 10 2.99 -9.50 -13.35
CA HIS A 10 4.37 -9.20 -12.96
C HIS A 10 4.44 -8.38 -11.67
N HIS A 11 3.42 -7.57 -11.39
CA HIS A 11 3.33 -6.75 -10.19
C HIS A 11 2.68 -7.54 -9.05
N LYS A 12 3.24 -7.44 -7.85
CA LYS A 12 2.74 -8.17 -6.67
C LYS A 12 2.27 -7.21 -5.60
N LEU A 13 1.05 -7.43 -5.12
CA LEU A 13 0.49 -6.76 -3.96
C LEU A 13 0.41 -7.76 -2.80
N LYS A 14 1.01 -7.41 -1.67
CA LYS A 14 0.88 -8.14 -0.42
C LYS A 14 0.20 -7.25 0.61
N ILE A 15 -0.88 -7.73 1.20
CA ILE A 15 -1.58 -7.07 2.31
C ILE A 15 -1.41 -7.97 3.53
N ARG A 16 -0.90 -7.42 4.62
CA ARG A 16 -0.63 -8.17 5.84
C ARG A 16 -1.91 -8.83 6.36
N GLY A 17 -1.85 -10.13 6.60
CA GLY A 17 -2.96 -10.90 7.19
C GLY A 17 -4.04 -11.32 6.18
N LEU A 18 -4.04 -10.78 4.96
CA LEU A 18 -5.00 -11.19 3.93
C LEU A 18 -4.60 -12.56 3.38
N LYS A 19 -5.53 -13.53 3.47
CA LYS A 19 -5.34 -14.90 2.98
C LYS A 19 -5.87 -15.09 1.55
N SER A 20 -6.79 -14.24 1.14
CA SER A 20 -7.41 -14.25 -0.17
C SER A 20 -6.34 -14.04 -1.25
N PRO A 21 -6.39 -14.77 -2.37
CA PRO A 21 -5.42 -14.57 -3.45
C PRO A 21 -5.59 -13.18 -4.05
N VAL A 22 -4.47 -12.53 -4.38
CA VAL A 22 -4.45 -11.18 -4.94
C VAL A 22 -3.71 -11.25 -6.27
N ASP A 23 -4.44 -11.07 -7.36
CA ASP A 23 -3.87 -11.00 -8.71
C ASP A 23 -4.02 -9.58 -9.27
N VAL A 24 -2.90 -8.88 -9.46
CA VAL A 24 -2.92 -7.45 -9.80
C VAL A 24 -3.35 -7.26 -11.26
N LEU A 25 -4.43 -6.52 -11.47
CA LEU A 25 -5.02 -6.26 -12.78
C LEU A 25 -4.49 -4.98 -13.41
N THR A 26 -4.56 -3.86 -12.67
CA THR A 26 -4.09 -2.55 -13.12
C THR A 26 -3.81 -1.66 -11.91
N PHE A 27 -3.05 -0.58 -12.08
CA PHE A 27 -2.80 0.38 -11.02
C PHE A 27 -2.49 1.77 -11.58
N THR A 28 -2.75 2.79 -10.78
CA THR A 28 -2.32 4.16 -11.05
C THR A 28 -1.56 4.71 -9.85
N GLY A 29 -0.32 5.15 -10.08
CA GLY A 29 0.56 5.71 -9.06
C GLY A 29 0.77 7.21 -9.24
N HIS A 30 0.70 7.96 -8.14
CA HIS A 30 1.05 9.37 -8.07
C HIS A 30 2.15 9.58 -7.03
N GLU A 31 3.28 10.12 -7.46
CA GLU A 31 4.44 10.42 -6.61
C GLU A 31 4.92 11.85 -6.89
N GLN A 32 5.20 12.61 -5.83
CA GLN A 32 5.71 13.97 -5.93
C GLN A 32 6.60 14.27 -4.72
N LEU A 33 7.66 15.05 -4.92
CA LEU A 33 8.49 15.52 -3.81
C LEU A 33 7.65 16.31 -2.80
N SER A 34 7.90 16.07 -1.52
CA SER A 34 7.18 16.71 -0.40
C SER A 34 5.67 16.42 -0.35
N SER A 35 5.19 15.37 -1.03
CA SER A 35 3.82 14.88 -0.90
C SER A 35 3.82 13.36 -0.70
N PRO A 36 2.94 12.80 0.14
CA PRO A 36 2.83 11.35 0.28
C PRO A 36 2.40 10.74 -1.05
N PHE A 37 3.05 9.64 -1.45
CA PHE A 37 2.63 8.91 -2.64
C PHE A 37 1.23 8.31 -2.46
N ARG A 38 0.56 8.03 -3.56
CA ARG A 38 -0.71 7.30 -3.58
C ARG A 38 -0.76 6.35 -4.76
N TYR A 39 -1.06 5.09 -4.47
CA TYR A 39 -1.30 4.05 -5.47
C TYR A 39 -2.71 3.51 -5.31
N ASP A 40 -3.54 3.68 -6.34
CA ASP A 40 -4.81 2.99 -6.46
C ASP A 40 -4.55 1.71 -7.28
N ILE A 41 -4.73 0.55 -6.67
CA ILE A 41 -4.35 -0.77 -7.21
C ILE A 41 -5.59 -1.63 -7.32
N GLU A 42 -5.90 -2.06 -8.53
CA GLU A 42 -6.99 -2.97 -8.81
C GLU A 42 -6.48 -4.41 -8.93
N PHE A 43 -7.20 -5.35 -8.34
CA PHE A 43 -6.85 -6.75 -8.36
C PHE A 43 -8.09 -7.64 -8.43
N THR A 44 -7.92 -8.86 -8.92
CA THR A 44 -8.94 -9.90 -8.84
C THR A 44 -8.62 -10.91 -7.75
N SER A 45 -9.67 -11.52 -7.22
CA SER A 45 -9.58 -12.61 -6.25
C SER A 45 -10.69 -13.63 -6.50
N THR A 46 -10.40 -14.91 -6.29
CA THR A 46 -11.44 -15.95 -6.23
C THR A 46 -12.29 -15.83 -4.96
N ASP A 47 -11.80 -15.12 -3.95
CA ASP A 47 -12.59 -14.73 -2.80
C ASP A 47 -13.47 -13.53 -3.14
N LYS A 48 -14.78 -13.75 -3.16
CA LYS A 48 -15.79 -12.74 -3.54
C LYS A 48 -16.37 -11.97 -2.36
N ALA A 49 -15.93 -12.27 -1.14
CA ALA A 49 -16.43 -11.68 0.09
C ALA A 49 -15.26 -11.22 0.97
N ILE A 50 -14.29 -10.52 0.38
CA ILE A 50 -13.19 -9.93 1.14
C ILE A 50 -13.75 -8.81 2.03
N GLU A 51 -13.74 -9.04 3.34
CA GLU A 51 -14.24 -8.09 4.31
C GLU A 51 -13.32 -6.86 4.41
N PRO A 52 -13.87 -5.62 4.40
CA PRO A 52 -13.07 -4.39 4.49
C PRO A 52 -12.14 -4.34 5.71
N GLU A 53 -12.56 -4.91 6.84
CA GLU A 53 -11.80 -4.94 8.09
C GLU A 53 -10.52 -5.78 7.99
N SER A 54 -10.51 -6.78 7.10
CA SER A 54 -9.33 -7.61 6.84
C SER A 54 -8.27 -6.91 5.99
N VAL A 55 -8.62 -5.77 5.37
CA VAL A 55 -7.79 -5.06 4.40
C VAL A 55 -7.42 -3.65 4.89
N LEU A 56 -8.40 -2.88 5.36
CA LEU A 56 -8.20 -1.50 5.78
C LEU A 56 -7.23 -1.40 6.96
N MET A 57 -6.37 -0.39 6.91
CA MET A 57 -5.32 -0.11 7.90
C MET A 57 -4.26 -1.21 8.06
N GLN A 58 -4.28 -2.26 7.24
CA GLN A 58 -3.22 -3.25 7.19
C GLN A 58 -1.99 -2.70 6.45
N ASP A 59 -0.82 -3.20 6.84
CA ASP A 59 0.43 -2.93 6.14
C ASP A 59 0.36 -3.54 4.72
N GLY A 60 0.73 -2.75 3.71
CA GLY A 60 0.75 -3.15 2.32
C GLY A 60 2.15 -3.03 1.72
N ALA A 61 2.51 -3.96 0.83
CA ALA A 61 3.71 -3.91 0.02
C ALA A 61 3.34 -4.14 -1.44
N PHE A 62 3.63 -3.15 -2.30
CA PHE A 62 3.40 -3.24 -3.73
C PHE A 62 4.74 -3.28 -4.47
N SER A 63 5.04 -4.41 -5.10
CA SER A 63 6.30 -4.67 -5.80
C SER A 63 6.12 -4.54 -7.31
N LEU A 64 6.92 -3.67 -7.91
CA LEU A 64 7.05 -3.50 -9.34
C LEU A 64 8.17 -4.40 -9.85
N SER A 65 7.82 -5.35 -10.73
CA SER A 65 8.80 -6.26 -11.35
C SER A 65 9.06 -5.86 -12.80
N ALA A 66 10.26 -6.14 -13.30
CA ALA A 66 10.56 -6.04 -14.71
C ALA A 66 9.73 -7.06 -15.51
N PRO A 67 9.41 -6.79 -16.79
CA PRO A 67 8.88 -7.81 -17.67
C PRO A 67 9.92 -8.93 -17.89
N PRO A 68 9.48 -10.18 -18.16
CA PRO A 68 10.38 -11.29 -18.46
C PRO A 68 11.23 -10.97 -19.69
N VAL A 69 12.55 -11.04 -19.56
CA VAL A 69 13.46 -11.01 -20.71
C VAL A 69 13.68 -12.46 -21.14
N GLN A 70 13.49 -12.76 -22.43
CA GLN A 70 13.68 -14.12 -22.96
C GLN A 70 15.07 -14.66 -22.56
N GLY A 71 15.08 -15.82 -21.90
CA GLY A 71 16.31 -16.49 -21.46
C GLY A 71 16.85 -16.06 -20.09
N MET A 72 16.23 -15.11 -19.39
CA MET A 72 16.60 -14.74 -18.02
C MET A 72 15.42 -14.91 -17.05
N PRO A 73 15.61 -15.58 -15.90
CA PRO A 73 14.57 -15.66 -14.88
C PRO A 73 14.36 -14.27 -14.28
N VAL A 74 13.31 -13.58 -14.70
CA VAL A 74 12.91 -12.31 -14.09
C VAL A 74 12.08 -12.61 -12.86
N GLN A 75 12.71 -12.55 -11.68
CA GLN A 75 12.02 -12.75 -10.40
C GLN A 75 12.42 -11.73 -9.32
N VAL A 76 13.28 -10.75 -9.64
CA VAL A 76 13.68 -9.73 -8.65
C VAL A 76 12.79 -8.49 -8.83
N PRO A 77 12.09 -8.03 -7.77
CA PRO A 77 11.34 -6.79 -7.83
C PRO A 77 12.31 -5.61 -8.03
N LEU A 78 12.03 -4.75 -9.00
CA LEU A 78 12.81 -3.53 -9.27
C LEU A 78 12.63 -2.50 -8.15
N ARG A 79 11.40 -2.41 -7.62
CA ARG A 79 11.04 -1.47 -6.56
C ARG A 79 9.91 -2.05 -5.73
N THR A 80 9.92 -1.80 -4.43
CA THR A 80 8.76 -2.09 -3.56
C THR A 80 8.35 -0.84 -2.82
N LEU A 81 7.06 -0.53 -2.87
CA LEU A 81 6.41 0.54 -2.13
C LEU A 81 5.77 -0.04 -0.88
N HIS A 82 6.19 0.45 0.27
CA HIS A 82 5.66 0.04 1.57
C HIS A 82 4.75 1.12 2.12
N GLY A 83 3.58 0.73 2.60
CA GLY A 83 2.58 1.66 3.12
C GLY A 83 1.49 0.96 3.91
N VAL A 84 0.36 1.65 4.03
CA VAL A 84 -0.86 1.19 4.68
C VAL A 84 -2.01 1.27 3.70
N ILE A 85 -2.96 0.34 3.80
CA ILE A 85 -4.16 0.37 2.98
C ILE A 85 -5.15 1.39 3.57
N THR A 86 -5.36 2.51 2.89
CA THR A 86 -6.18 3.62 3.38
C THR A 86 -7.59 3.64 2.81
N GLY A 87 -7.84 2.86 1.76
CA GLY A 87 -9.13 2.71 1.10
C GLY A 87 -9.27 1.33 0.47
N PHE A 88 -10.51 0.86 0.38
CA PHE A 88 -10.87 -0.44 -0.18
C PHE A 88 -12.22 -0.31 -0.90
N LYS A 89 -12.35 -0.93 -2.07
CA LYS A 89 -13.59 -0.99 -2.84
C LYS A 89 -13.78 -2.39 -3.41
N HIS A 90 -15.03 -2.85 -3.39
CA HIS A 90 -15.50 -3.94 -4.22
C HIS A 90 -16.10 -3.34 -5.50
N LEU A 91 -15.50 -3.62 -6.65
CA LEU A 91 -15.89 -3.00 -7.92
C LEU A 91 -16.94 -3.85 -8.68
N SER A 92 -16.72 -5.15 -8.78
CA SER A 92 -17.64 -6.07 -9.45
C SER A 92 -17.40 -7.53 -9.03
N SER A 93 -18.34 -8.40 -9.38
CA SER A 93 -18.23 -9.85 -9.19
C SER A 93 -18.69 -10.58 -10.44
N SER A 94 -17.93 -11.60 -10.83
CA SER A 94 -18.22 -12.56 -11.89
C SER A 94 -18.60 -13.92 -11.31
N GLN A 95 -18.81 -14.93 -12.17
CA GLN A 95 -19.11 -16.30 -11.74
C GLN A 95 -17.94 -16.97 -11.02
N ASP A 96 -16.69 -16.60 -11.30
CA ASP A 96 -15.52 -17.27 -10.73
C ASP A 96 -14.68 -16.37 -9.82
N GLU A 97 -14.65 -15.06 -10.07
CA GLU A 97 -13.82 -14.10 -9.35
C GLU A 97 -14.56 -12.79 -9.04
N ALA A 98 -13.98 -11.96 -8.17
CA ALA A 98 -14.40 -10.59 -7.91
C ALA A 98 -13.24 -9.62 -8.12
N ARG A 99 -13.57 -8.38 -8.51
CA ARG A 99 -12.62 -7.28 -8.75
C ARG A 99 -12.69 -6.27 -7.61
N TYR A 100 -11.54 -5.92 -7.07
CA TYR A 100 -11.38 -4.99 -5.96
C TYR A 100 -10.39 -3.89 -6.30
N GLU A 101 -10.46 -2.79 -5.55
CA GLU A 101 -9.45 -1.72 -5.58
C GLU A 101 -9.00 -1.44 -4.14
N VAL A 102 -7.68 -1.28 -3.94
CA VAL A 102 -7.11 -0.74 -2.71
C VAL A 102 -6.32 0.52 -2.97
N ARG A 103 -6.32 1.41 -1.98
CA ARG A 103 -5.43 2.57 -1.94
C ARG A 103 -4.27 2.31 -0.99
N LEU A 104 -3.06 2.29 -1.53
CA LEU A 104 -1.81 2.21 -0.78
C LEU A 104 -1.17 3.59 -0.67
N GLU A 105 -0.94 4.04 0.56
CA GLU A 105 -0.28 5.32 0.88
C GLU A 105 0.76 5.10 1.99
N PRO A 106 1.81 5.93 2.11
CA PRO A 106 2.73 5.84 3.23
C PRO A 106 2.00 6.18 4.53
N ARG A 107 2.51 5.70 5.68
CA ARG A 107 1.95 6.02 7.01
C ARG A 107 1.81 7.52 7.25
N MET A 108 2.66 8.35 6.63
CA MET A 108 2.60 9.81 6.67
C MET A 108 1.26 10.39 6.17
N ALA A 109 0.58 9.74 5.23
CA ALA A 109 -0.72 10.18 4.75
C ALA A 109 -1.80 10.18 5.86
N LEU A 110 -1.66 9.32 6.87
CA LEU A 110 -2.61 9.23 7.99
C LEU A 110 -2.62 10.48 8.87
N LEU A 111 -1.59 11.33 8.81
CA LEU A 111 -1.56 12.61 9.54
C LEU A 111 -2.75 13.51 9.17
N THR A 112 -3.24 13.40 7.93
CA THR A 112 -4.41 14.17 7.44
C THR A 112 -5.70 13.87 8.21
N ARG A 113 -5.77 12.71 8.90
CA ARG A 113 -6.95 12.27 9.68
C ARG A 113 -6.98 12.86 11.09
N SER A 114 -5.98 13.63 11.50
CA SER A 114 -5.89 14.22 12.84
C SER A 114 -5.63 15.71 12.77
N ARG A 115 -6.43 16.52 13.49
CA ARG A 115 -6.25 17.97 13.62
C ARG A 115 -6.31 18.35 15.09
N GLN A 116 -5.30 19.06 15.58
CA GLN A 116 -5.27 19.58 16.95
C GLN A 116 -4.57 20.93 16.97
N ASN A 117 -4.95 21.76 17.94
CA ASN A 117 -4.30 23.02 18.25
C ASN A 117 -3.19 22.75 19.27
N ALA A 118 -2.00 23.30 19.06
CA ALA A 118 -0.86 23.16 19.95
C ALA A 118 0.02 24.40 19.91
N ILE A 119 0.71 24.68 21.01
CA ILE A 119 1.73 25.74 21.10
C ILE A 119 3.09 25.05 21.25
N TYR A 120 3.99 25.30 20.30
CA TYR A 120 5.38 24.82 20.35
C TYR A 120 6.28 26.00 20.72
N GLN A 121 6.96 25.91 21.86
CA GLN A 121 7.87 26.95 22.34
C GLN A 121 9.31 26.45 22.30
N ASN A 122 10.25 27.36 22.01
CA ASN A 122 11.70 27.12 22.03
C ASN A 122 12.15 25.88 21.22
N GLN A 123 11.47 25.58 20.12
CA GLN A 123 11.75 24.43 19.25
C GLN A 123 11.91 24.89 17.80
N THR A 124 12.83 24.26 17.08
CA THR A 124 13.00 24.47 15.64
C THR A 124 11.93 23.72 14.84
N VAL A 125 11.74 24.07 13.57
CA VAL A 125 10.77 23.38 12.70
C VAL A 125 11.03 21.85 12.63
N PRO A 126 12.27 21.36 12.40
CA PRO A 126 12.54 19.92 12.43
C PRO A 126 12.20 19.25 13.77
N GLN A 127 12.50 19.90 14.90
CA GLN A 127 12.14 19.38 16.23
C GLN A 127 10.62 19.25 16.39
N ILE A 128 9.86 20.24 15.91
CA ILE A 128 8.39 20.19 15.94
C ILE A 128 7.86 19.04 15.08
N VAL A 129 8.39 18.87 13.85
CA VAL A 129 7.96 17.79 12.96
C VAL A 129 8.31 16.43 13.57
N GLU A 130 9.53 16.25 14.07
CA GLU A 130 9.93 15.01 14.75
C GLU A 130 9.02 14.69 15.94
N LYS A 131 8.70 15.70 16.75
CA LYS A 131 7.78 15.56 17.88
C LYS A 131 6.40 15.07 17.45
N ILE A 132 5.84 15.66 16.38
CA ILE A 132 4.55 15.22 15.83
C ILE A 132 4.64 13.76 15.36
N LEU A 133 5.66 13.40 14.59
CA LEU A 133 5.79 12.05 14.03
C LEU A 133 5.98 10.99 15.12
N ARG A 134 6.86 11.22 16.11
CA ARG A 134 7.16 10.26 17.18
C ARG A 134 6.06 10.19 18.23
N GLU A 135 5.73 11.31 18.85
CA GLU A 135 4.92 11.30 20.07
C GLU A 135 3.45 11.05 19.73
N ARG A 136 2.94 11.76 18.73
CA ARG A 136 1.51 11.74 18.40
C ARG A 136 1.10 10.59 17.49
N HIS A 137 1.99 10.18 16.58
CA HIS A 137 1.68 9.17 15.56
C HIS A 137 2.53 7.90 15.67
N GLN A 138 3.36 7.80 16.72
CA GLN A 138 4.16 6.62 17.07
C GLN A 138 5.00 6.11 15.88
N MET A 139 5.42 7.02 15.00
CA MET A 139 6.31 6.70 13.89
C MET A 139 7.73 6.50 14.42
N ARG A 140 8.44 5.54 13.82
CA ARG A 140 9.77 5.10 14.23
C ARG A 140 10.80 5.41 13.14
N GLY A 141 12.07 5.13 13.40
CA GLY A 141 13.18 5.46 12.48
C GLY A 141 13.06 4.86 11.08
N GLN A 142 12.30 3.77 10.90
CA GLN A 142 11.99 3.19 9.59
C GLN A 142 10.99 4.04 8.77
N ASP A 143 10.20 4.88 9.44
CA ASP A 143 9.18 5.73 8.82
C ASP A 143 9.75 7.10 8.41
N PHE A 144 10.78 7.60 9.10
CA PHE A 144 11.46 8.86 8.80
C PHE A 144 12.83 8.95 9.50
N VAL A 145 13.74 9.75 8.93
CA VAL A 145 15.05 10.06 9.50
C VAL A 145 15.28 11.58 9.43
N PHE A 146 15.63 12.18 10.56
CA PHE A 146 16.20 13.53 10.62
C PHE A 146 17.71 13.40 10.86
N ASN A 147 18.49 14.21 10.14
CA ASN A 147 19.93 14.37 10.35
C ASN A 147 20.20 15.53 11.30
#